data_AF-A0A9D0J523-F1
#
_entry.id   AF-A0A9D0J523-F1
#
_cell.length_a   1.000
_cell.length_b   1.000
_cell.length_c   1.000
_cell.angle_alpha   90.00
_cell.angle_beta   90.00
_cell.angle_gamma   90.00
#
_symmetry.space_group_name_H-M   'P 1'
#
loop_
_entity.id
_entity.type
_entity.pdbx_description
1 polymer ?
#
loop_
_entity_poly.entity_id
_entity_poly.type
_entity_poly.pdbx_seq_one_letter_code
_entity_poly.pdbx_strand_id
1 'polypeptide(L)' 'MSLIINDECIACDACREECPTEAIEERAPIYVIDPDRCTECV' A
#
# COMPACT_ATOMS: atom_id res chain seq x y z
N MET A 1 -13.71 2.90 0.05
CA MET A 1 -13.07 2.19 1.17
C MET A 1 -11.59 2.08 0.81
N SER A 2 -10.75 1.45 1.62
CA SER A 2 -9.34 1.26 1.26
C SER A 2 -8.97 -0.20 1.40
N LEU A 3 -8.01 -0.64 0.59
CA LEU A 3 -7.34 -1.92 0.82
C LEU A 3 -6.44 -1.80 2.06
N ILE A 4 -6.09 -2.95 2.64
CA ILE A 4 -5.24 -3.05 3.83
C ILE A 4 -4.12 -4.05 3.53
N ILE A 5 -2.89 -3.68 3.87
CA ILE A 5 -1.74 -4.58 3.85
C ILE A 5 -1.71 -5.30 5.20
N ASN A 6 -1.61 -6.63 5.18
CA ASN A 6 -1.59 -7.43 6.39
C ASN A 6 -0.17 -7.50 7.01
N ASP A 7 -0.09 -8.08 8.20
CA ASP A 7 1.17 -8.25 8.93
C ASP A 7 2.12 -9.30 8.31
N GLU A 8 1.74 -9.95 7.21
CA GLU A 8 2.57 -10.88 6.44
C GLU A 8 3.42 -10.16 5.36
N CYS A 9 3.31 -8.83 5.26
CA CYS A 9 4.11 -8.04 4.36
C CYS A 9 5.62 -8.22 4.64
N ILE A 10 6.38 -8.55 3.59
CA ILE A 10 7.84 -8.73 3.66
C ILE A 10 8.62 -7.56 3.05
N ALA A 11 7.96 -6.41 2.86
CA ALA A 11 8.55 -5.22 2.21
C ALA A 11 9.24 -5.53 0.86
N CYS A 12 8.59 -6.30 -0.03
CA CYS A 12 9.17 -6.73 -1.31
C CYS A 12 9.08 -5.71 -2.46
N ASP A 13 8.62 -4.48 -2.19
CA ASP A 13 8.45 -3.37 -3.15
C ASP A 13 7.48 -3.57 -4.32
N ALA A 14 7.05 -4.80 -4.63
CA ALA A 14 6.27 -5.11 -5.82
C ALA A 14 4.93 -4.36 -5.94
N CYS A 15 4.25 -4.09 -4.81
CA CYS A 15 2.96 -3.39 -4.84
C CYS A 15 3.08 -1.88 -5.01
N ARG A 16 4.22 -1.30 -4.63
CA ARG A 16 4.45 0.14 -4.59
C ARG A 16 4.48 0.75 -6.00
N GLU A 17 5.13 0.06 -6.93
CA GLU A 17 5.26 0.52 -8.33
C GLU A 17 3.94 0.44 -9.11
N GLU A 18 3.05 -0.48 -8.71
CA GLU A 18 1.77 -0.71 -9.39
C GLU A 18 0.67 0.27 -8.93
N CYS A 19 0.85 0.96 -7.81
CA CYS A 19 -0.17 1.84 -7.25
C CYS A 19 -0.23 3.18 -7.99
N PRO A 20 -1.29 3.48 -8.78
CA PRO A 20 -1.33 4.66 -9.64
C PRO A 20 -1.47 5.98 -8.87
N THR A 21 -1.97 5.92 -7.63
CA THR A 21 -2.16 7.08 -6.75
C THR A 21 -1.05 7.23 -5.72
N GLU A 22 -0.03 6.36 -5.78
CA GLU A 22 1.09 6.30 -4.84
C GLU A 22 0.61 6.25 -3.38
N ALA A 23 -0.50 5.54 -3.13
CA ALA A 23 -1.11 5.43 -1.80
C ALA A 23 -0.36 4.49 -0.84
N ILE A 24 0.69 3.81 -1.31
CA ILE A 24 1.44 2.83 -0.52
C ILE A 24 2.70 3.49 0.05
N GLU A 25 2.81 3.54 1.37
CA GLU A 25 3.91 4.16 2.11
C GLU A 25 4.69 3.12 2.92
N GLU A 26 6.00 3.30 3.01
CA GLU A 26 6.88 2.43 3.79
C GLU A 26 6.80 2.78 5.28
N ARG A 27 6.42 1.81 6.11
CA ARG A 27 6.43 1.89 7.58
C ARG A 27 7.12 0.66 8.15
N ALA A 28 8.45 0.71 8.21
CA ALA A 28 9.28 -0.40 8.70
C ALA A 28 8.68 -1.05 9.96
N PRO A 29 8.38 -2.37 9.93
CA PRO A 29 8.88 -3.38 8.99
C PRO A 29 7.99 -3.68 7.77
N ILE A 30 6.85 -3.01 7.58
CA ILE A 30 5.85 -3.34 6.55
C ILE A 30 5.48 -2.12 5.68
N TYR A 31 4.73 -2.37 4.62
CA TYR A 31 4.04 -1.32 3.87
C TYR A 31 2.67 -1.02 4.47
N VAL A 32 2.20 0.21 4.32
CA VAL A 32 0.86 0.66 4.73
C VAL A 32 0.19 1.41 3.59
N ILE A 33 -1.14 1.27 3.48
CA ILE A 33 -1.94 2.01 2.51
C ILE A 33 -2.55 3.23 3.20
N ASP A 34 -2.36 4.39 2.61
CA ASP A 34 -3.07 5.63 2.96
C ASP A 34 -4.54 5.52 2.48
N PRO A 35 -5.52 5.49 3.40
CA PRO A 35 -6.92 5.35 3.05
C PRO A 35 -7.49 6.57 2.29
N ASP A 36 -6.88 7.75 2.43
CA ASP A 36 -7.34 8.97 1.76
C ASP A 36 -6.89 9.01 0.30
N ARG A 37 -5.86 8.23 -0.05
CA ARG A 37 -5.27 8.16 -1.41
C ARG A 37 -5.63 6.87 -2.15
N CYS A 38 -6.07 5.84 -1.44
CA CYS A 38 -6.48 4.58 -2.04
C CYS A 38 -7.84 4.73 -2.71
N THR A 39 -7.88 4.58 -4.04
CA THR A 39 -9.12 4.60 -4.80
C THR A 39 -9.64 3.21 -5.13
N GLU A 40 -9.12 2.15 -4.51
CA GLU A 40 -9.44 0.76 -4.89
C GLU A 40 -9.20 0.49 -6.40
N CYS A 41 -8.19 1.14 -6.96
CA CYS A 41 -7.83 1.09 -8.38
C CYS A 41 -8.90 1.63 -9.35
N VAL A 42 -9.79 2.53 -8.90
CA VAL A 42 -10.71 3.30 -9.76
C VAL A 42 -10.37 4.77 -9.89
#